data_AF-A0A0F8YSD4-F1
#
_entry.id   AF-A0A0F8YSD4-F1
#
_cell.length_a   1.000
_cell.length_b   1.000
_cell.length_c   1.000
_cell.angle_alpha   90.00
_cell.angle_beta   90.00
_cell.angle_gamma   90.00
#
_symmetry.space_group_name_H-M   'P 1'
#
loop_
_entity.id
_entity.type
_entity.pdbx_description
1 polymer ?
#
loop_
_entity_poly.entity_id
_entity_poly.type
_entity_poly.pdbx_seq_one_letter_code
_entity_poly.pdbx_strand_id
1 'polypeptide(L)'
;MQRETLLAVIWNTEGDEPEQVAESTRARLESGELEAAGIPALDRIVPDRGEVPARIFGGLDPLGWSFNRAWYYWIAKGPGIPPSYAAELHRQHGRDVRVDGHCLAPSPLEWCKGFAVGMYHVDTPEGLKALADTIKLVHAEAQKGGKLREKFRELLEVVPRISTDGDGDTWMHAPNVGINLSAQGRLIFQKNLLIWAEKMKQATGKARAIVEGE
;
A
#
# COMPACT_ATOMS: atom_id res chain seq x y z
N MET A 1 -14.26 -27.15 -16.46
CA MET A 1 -12.89 -27.69 -16.52
C MET A 1 -12.30 -28.05 -15.15
N GLN A 2 -12.91 -27.70 -14.00
CA GLN A 2 -12.37 -28.02 -12.65
C GLN A 2 -12.80 -29.38 -12.06
N ARG A 3 -13.80 -30.08 -12.62
CA ARG A 3 -14.30 -31.36 -12.05
C ARG A 3 -13.44 -32.59 -12.38
N GLU A 4 -12.78 -32.62 -13.53
CA GLU A 4 -11.96 -33.79 -13.93
C GLU A 4 -10.61 -33.84 -13.20
N THR A 5 -10.03 -32.68 -12.87
CA THR A 5 -8.79 -32.62 -12.07
C THR A 5 -8.99 -33.13 -10.65
N LEU A 6 -10.19 -32.95 -10.08
CA LEU A 6 -10.49 -33.42 -8.73
C LEU A 6 -10.54 -34.95 -8.64
N LEU A 7 -11.03 -35.62 -9.70
CA LEU A 7 -11.07 -37.08 -9.74
C LEU A 7 -9.67 -37.68 -9.88
N ALA A 8 -8.77 -37.09 -10.67
CA ALA A 8 -7.42 -37.64 -10.88
C ALA A 8 -6.52 -37.64 -9.62
N VAL A 9 -6.76 -36.73 -8.66
CA VAL A 9 -5.99 -36.67 -7.40
C VAL A 9 -6.41 -37.79 -6.42
N ILE A 10 -7.66 -38.26 -6.50
CA ILE A 10 -8.23 -39.20 -5.52
C ILE A 10 -7.72 -40.65 -5.70
N TRP A 11 -7.22 -41.02 -6.89
CA TRP A 11 -6.90 -42.42 -7.20
C TRP A 11 -5.44 -42.85 -6.97
N ASN A 12 -4.54 -41.96 -6.51
CA ASN A 12 -3.10 -42.27 -6.35
C ASN A 12 -2.62 -42.44 -4.90
N THR A 13 -3.53 -42.51 -3.92
CA THR A 13 -3.19 -42.66 -2.50
C THR A 13 -3.74 -43.97 -1.96
N GLU A 14 -3.17 -45.10 -2.37
CA GLU A 14 -3.39 -46.38 -1.68
C GLU A 14 -2.70 -46.32 -0.29
N GLY A 15 -3.42 -45.85 0.73
CA GLY A 15 -2.98 -45.90 2.13
C GLY A 15 -3.21 -44.65 2.98
N ASP A 16 -3.62 -43.53 2.40
CA ASP A 16 -3.93 -42.32 3.18
C ASP A 16 -5.38 -42.35 3.66
N GLU A 17 -5.60 -41.93 4.91
CA GLU A 17 -6.94 -41.75 5.44
C GLU A 17 -7.66 -40.63 4.66
N PRO A 18 -8.96 -40.77 4.32
CA PRO A 18 -9.70 -39.79 3.51
C PRO A 18 -9.61 -38.34 4.03
N GLU A 19 -9.47 -38.17 5.34
CA GLU A 19 -9.29 -36.88 6.01
C GLU A 19 -7.98 -36.19 5.62
N GLN A 20 -6.88 -36.95 5.52
CA GLN A 20 -5.56 -36.42 5.13
C GLN A 20 -5.55 -35.98 3.67
N VAL A 21 -6.22 -36.72 2.80
CA VAL A 21 -6.36 -36.37 1.38
C VAL A 21 -7.19 -35.09 1.22
N ALA A 22 -8.28 -34.94 1.98
CA ALA A 22 -9.11 -33.75 1.98
C ALA A 22 -8.35 -32.52 2.49
N GLU A 23 -7.58 -32.66 3.58
CA GLU A 23 -6.75 -31.58 4.13
C GLU A 23 -5.66 -31.14 3.13
N SER A 24 -4.94 -32.10 2.54
CA SER A 24 -3.89 -31.82 1.54
C SER A 24 -4.45 -31.13 0.29
N THR A 25 -5.63 -31.57 -0.18
CA THR A 25 -6.31 -30.95 -1.31
C THR A 25 -6.73 -29.51 -1.00
N ARG A 26 -7.30 -29.29 0.20
CA ARG A 26 -7.67 -27.96 0.67
C ARG A 26 -6.46 -27.02 0.76
N ALA A 27 -5.37 -27.48 1.37
CA ALA A 27 -4.14 -26.71 1.49
C ALA A 27 -3.56 -26.31 0.11
N ARG A 28 -3.60 -27.20 -0.89
CA ARG A 28 -3.18 -26.89 -2.27
C ARG A 28 -4.05 -25.81 -2.92
N LEU A 29 -5.37 -25.86 -2.72
CA LEU A 29 -6.28 -24.84 -3.25
C LEU A 29 -6.02 -23.48 -2.59
N GLU A 30 -5.87 -23.45 -1.27
CA GLU A 30 -5.58 -22.23 -0.51
C GLU A 30 -4.23 -21.61 -0.91
N SER A 31 -3.18 -22.42 -1.10
CA SER A 31 -1.88 -21.95 -1.62
C SER A 31 -2.02 -21.39 -3.02
N GLY A 32 -2.78 -22.07 -3.89
CA GLY A 32 -3.03 -21.63 -5.27
C GLY A 32 -3.75 -20.28 -5.34
N GLU A 33 -4.70 -20.01 -4.46
CA GLU A 33 -5.38 -18.70 -4.37
C GLU A 33 -4.40 -17.57 -4.00
N LEU A 34 -3.53 -17.81 -3.01
CA LEU A 34 -2.51 -16.84 -2.59
C LEU A 34 -1.48 -16.59 -3.69
N GLU A 35 -0.98 -17.65 -4.32
CA GLU A 35 -0.02 -17.58 -5.42
C GLU A 35 -0.59 -16.81 -6.61
N ALA A 36 -1.86 -17.04 -6.97
CA ALA A 36 -2.56 -16.30 -8.03
C ALA A 36 -2.71 -14.80 -7.72
N ALA A 37 -2.82 -14.44 -6.43
CA ALA A 37 -2.78 -13.05 -5.96
C ALA A 37 -1.36 -12.47 -5.84
N GLY A 38 -0.33 -13.27 -6.11
CA GLY A 38 1.07 -12.92 -5.91
C GLY A 38 1.38 -12.65 -4.44
N ILE A 39 0.79 -13.43 -3.54
CA ILE A 39 1.03 -13.43 -2.10
C ILE A 39 1.81 -14.73 -1.79
N PRO A 40 3.03 -14.64 -1.23
CA PRO A 40 3.74 -15.82 -0.73
C PRO A 40 2.90 -16.60 0.30
N ALA A 41 2.70 -17.90 0.05
CA ALA A 41 2.06 -18.80 0.98
C ALA A 41 3.07 -19.34 2.01
N LEU A 42 2.62 -19.47 3.24
CA LEU A 42 3.35 -20.00 4.38
C LEU A 42 2.54 -21.15 4.99
N ASP A 43 3.13 -22.33 5.06
CA ASP A 43 2.55 -23.49 5.75
C ASP A 43 2.94 -23.42 7.24
N ARG A 44 1.96 -23.13 8.10
CA ARG A 44 2.14 -23.09 9.55
C ARG A 44 0.82 -23.40 10.21
N ILE A 45 0.80 -24.28 11.21
CA ILE A 45 -0.40 -24.44 12.04
C ILE A 45 -0.39 -23.33 13.11
N VAL A 46 -1.34 -22.42 13.04
CA VAL A 46 -1.56 -21.41 14.09
C VAL A 46 -2.85 -21.76 14.82
N PRO A 47 -2.78 -22.09 16.13
CA PRO A 47 -3.99 -22.27 16.91
C PRO A 47 -4.67 -20.90 17.09
N ASP A 48 -5.80 -20.69 16.40
CA ASP A 48 -6.65 -19.52 16.62
C ASP A 48 -7.85 -19.91 17.50
N ARG A 49 -8.21 -19.04 18.45
CA ARG A 49 -9.30 -19.26 19.41
C ARG A 49 -10.56 -18.56 18.89
N GLY A 50 -11.19 -19.11 17.86
CA GLY A 50 -12.50 -18.62 17.39
C GLY A 50 -12.79 -18.90 15.93
N GLU A 51 -11.75 -19.05 15.11
CA GLU A 51 -11.87 -19.43 13.70
C GLU A 51 -11.42 -20.88 13.48
N VAL A 52 -11.90 -21.50 12.41
CA VAL A 52 -11.46 -22.84 12.02
C VAL A 52 -9.94 -22.80 11.78
N PRO A 53 -9.14 -23.65 12.45
CA PRO A 53 -7.70 -23.68 12.26
C PRO A 53 -7.35 -23.78 10.78
N ALA A 54 -6.63 -22.78 10.29
CA ALA A 54 -6.04 -22.79 8.96
C ALA A 54 -4.59 -23.27 9.07
N ARG A 55 -4.12 -23.92 8.01
CA ARG A 55 -2.73 -24.35 7.86
C ARG A 55 -1.95 -23.46 6.90
N ILE A 56 -2.65 -22.90 5.91
CA ILE A 56 -2.06 -22.01 4.90
C ILE A 56 -2.34 -20.55 5.25
N PHE A 57 -1.26 -19.76 5.26
CA PHE A 57 -1.23 -18.34 5.58
C PHE A 57 -0.58 -17.58 4.44
N GLY A 58 -1.02 -16.35 4.18
CA GLY A 58 -0.34 -15.45 3.25
C GLY A 58 0.33 -14.30 4.00
N GLY A 59 1.47 -13.85 3.47
CA GLY A 59 2.17 -12.68 3.99
C GLY A 59 2.71 -11.81 2.86
N LEU A 60 2.52 -10.51 2.98
CA LEU A 60 3.19 -9.53 2.11
C LEU A 60 4.26 -8.81 2.93
N ASP A 61 5.41 -9.44 3.12
CA ASP A 61 6.57 -8.81 3.73
C ASP A 61 7.43 -8.08 2.67
N PRO A 62 8.01 -6.90 2.99
CA PRO A 62 7.99 -6.19 4.27
C PRO A 62 6.81 -5.22 4.42
N LEU A 63 5.70 -5.42 3.70
CA LEU A 63 4.53 -4.53 3.71
C LEU A 63 3.71 -4.64 5.00
N GLY A 64 3.94 -5.68 5.82
CA GLY A 64 3.32 -5.89 7.12
C GLY A 64 1.86 -6.38 7.03
N TRP A 65 1.46 -6.95 5.90
CA TRP A 65 0.12 -7.51 5.71
C TRP A 65 0.13 -9.02 5.88
N SER A 66 -0.85 -9.52 6.63
CA SER A 66 -1.12 -10.93 6.87
C SER A 66 -2.47 -11.32 6.27
N PHE A 67 -2.56 -12.55 5.78
CA PHE A 67 -3.75 -13.13 5.18
C PHE A 67 -4.01 -14.48 5.86
N ASN A 68 -5.10 -14.57 6.60
CA ASN A 68 -5.50 -15.79 7.31
C ASN A 68 -6.76 -16.34 6.64
N ARG A 69 -6.82 -17.65 6.42
CA ARG A 69 -8.05 -18.27 5.95
C ARG A 69 -9.05 -18.35 7.10
N ALA A 70 -10.30 -17.95 6.85
CA ALA A 70 -11.43 -18.15 7.74
C ALA A 70 -12.57 -18.78 6.94
N TRP A 71 -12.85 -20.06 7.22
CA TRP A 71 -13.84 -20.84 6.48
C TRP A 71 -13.56 -20.82 4.97
N TYR A 72 -14.38 -20.11 4.18
CA TYR A 72 -14.27 -19.98 2.74
C TYR A 72 -13.71 -18.63 2.26
N TYR A 73 -13.41 -17.70 3.18
CA TYR A 73 -12.94 -16.35 2.85
C TYR A 73 -11.56 -16.08 3.48
N TRP A 74 -10.90 -15.03 3.02
CA TRP A 74 -9.62 -14.56 3.57
C TRP A 74 -9.84 -13.35 4.47
N ILE A 75 -9.16 -13.32 5.61
CA ILE A 75 -9.06 -12.15 6.50
C ILE A 75 -7.68 -11.54 6.27
N ALA A 76 -7.65 -10.33 5.72
CA ALA A 76 -6.43 -9.56 5.56
C ALA A 76 -6.30 -8.54 6.70
N LYS A 77 -5.15 -8.51 7.38
CA LYS A 77 -4.83 -7.54 8.45
C LYS A 77 -3.49 -6.89 8.20
N GLY A 78 -3.40 -5.56 8.33
CA GLY A 78 -2.17 -4.81 8.12
C GLY A 78 -2.22 -3.34 8.52
N PRO A 79 -1.21 -2.53 8.13
CA PRO A 79 -1.03 -1.15 8.60
C PRO A 79 -2.11 -0.15 8.17
N GLY A 80 -2.92 -0.49 7.17
CA GLY A 80 -4.00 0.35 6.69
C GLY A 80 -3.83 0.80 5.24
N ILE A 81 -4.90 0.69 4.45
CA ILE A 81 -5.02 1.28 3.11
C ILE A 81 -5.58 2.70 3.26
N PRO A 82 -4.95 3.74 2.68
CA PRO A 82 -5.47 5.10 2.77
C PRO A 82 -6.89 5.21 2.17
N PRO A 83 -7.73 6.12 2.69
CA PRO A 83 -9.15 6.19 2.33
C PRO A 83 -9.43 6.33 0.83
N SER A 84 -8.58 7.04 0.08
CA SER A 84 -8.73 7.20 -1.36
C SER A 84 -8.58 5.89 -2.14
N TYR A 85 -7.58 5.08 -1.80
CA TYR A 85 -7.36 3.75 -2.40
C TYR A 85 -8.40 2.76 -1.93
N ALA A 86 -8.77 2.81 -0.65
CA ALA A 86 -9.82 1.95 -0.10
C ALA A 86 -11.17 2.21 -0.79
N ALA A 87 -11.55 3.48 -0.99
CA ALA A 87 -12.78 3.86 -1.68
C ALA A 87 -12.80 3.39 -3.14
N GLU A 88 -11.65 3.47 -3.83
CA GLU A 88 -11.49 2.94 -5.18
C GLU A 88 -11.69 1.42 -5.23
N LEU A 89 -10.97 0.70 -4.36
CA LEU A 89 -11.07 -0.75 -4.22
C LEU A 89 -12.51 -1.18 -3.92
N HIS A 90 -13.17 -0.49 -2.99
CA HIS A 90 -14.57 -0.76 -2.65
C HIS A 90 -15.53 -0.48 -3.81
N ARG A 91 -15.29 0.57 -4.60
CA ARG A 91 -16.14 0.85 -5.78
C ARG A 91 -16.12 -0.28 -6.79
N GLN A 92 -14.96 -0.92 -6.98
CA GLN A 92 -14.77 -1.99 -7.96
C GLN A 92 -15.12 -3.37 -7.40
N HIS A 93 -14.75 -3.63 -6.13
CA HIS A 93 -14.77 -4.96 -5.51
C HIS A 93 -15.49 -5.00 -4.16
N GLY A 94 -16.27 -3.98 -3.78
CA GLY A 94 -16.86 -3.87 -2.43
C GLY A 94 -17.80 -5.01 -2.03
N ARG A 95 -18.31 -5.78 -2.99
CA ARG A 95 -19.10 -7.00 -2.73
C ARG A 95 -18.23 -8.15 -2.23
N ASP A 96 -17.02 -8.26 -2.78
CA ASP A 96 -16.11 -9.38 -2.53
C ASP A 96 -15.01 -9.01 -1.52
N VAL A 97 -14.68 -7.72 -1.39
CA VAL A 97 -13.66 -7.16 -0.50
C VAL A 97 -14.36 -6.22 0.49
N ARG A 98 -14.74 -6.79 1.63
CA ARG A 98 -15.56 -6.14 2.65
C ARG A 98 -14.70 -5.54 3.74
N VAL A 99 -14.96 -4.29 4.07
CA VAL A 99 -14.30 -3.59 5.18
C VAL A 99 -14.70 -4.26 6.48
N ASP A 100 -13.71 -4.67 7.28
CA ASP A 100 -13.90 -5.19 8.64
C ASP A 100 -14.87 -6.39 8.73
N GLY A 101 -15.09 -7.11 7.62
CA GLY A 101 -16.04 -8.22 7.56
C GLY A 101 -17.52 -7.84 7.60
N HIS A 102 -17.84 -6.55 7.52
CA HIS A 102 -19.21 -6.09 7.66
C HIS A 102 -20.12 -6.62 6.54
N CYS A 103 -21.23 -7.27 6.89
CA CYS A 103 -22.11 -7.95 5.94
C CYS A 103 -22.79 -7.00 4.94
N LEU A 104 -23.11 -5.77 5.37
CA LEU A 104 -23.70 -4.75 4.49
C LEU A 104 -22.68 -4.08 3.55
N ALA A 105 -21.39 -4.42 3.67
CA ALA A 105 -20.31 -3.80 2.90
C ALA A 105 -20.42 -2.27 2.80
N PRO A 106 -20.43 -1.53 3.94
CA PRO A 106 -20.46 -0.09 3.92
C PRO A 106 -19.20 0.46 3.24
N SER A 107 -19.29 1.67 2.71
CA SER A 107 -18.12 2.30 2.09
C SER A 107 -17.01 2.51 3.14
N PRO A 108 -15.72 2.36 2.78
CA PRO A 108 -14.61 2.64 3.68
C PRO A 108 -14.65 4.03 4.32
N LEU A 109 -15.11 5.04 3.56
CA LEU A 109 -15.23 6.41 4.05
C LEU A 109 -16.29 6.54 5.15
N GLU A 110 -17.42 5.84 4.98
CA GLU A 110 -18.49 5.80 5.96
C GLU A 110 -18.09 5.00 7.21
N TRP A 111 -17.50 3.82 7.03
CA TRP A 111 -17.14 2.92 8.13
C TRP A 111 -15.97 3.47 8.95
N CYS A 112 -14.86 3.79 8.27
CA CYS A 112 -13.63 4.22 8.94
C CYS A 112 -13.52 5.73 9.14
N LYS A 113 -14.57 6.52 8.84
CA LYS A 113 -14.61 7.98 9.08
C LYS A 113 -13.41 8.75 8.48
N GLY A 114 -12.92 8.30 7.33
CA GLY A 114 -11.76 8.90 6.66
C GLY A 114 -10.40 8.47 7.23
N PHE A 115 -10.35 7.47 8.11
CA PHE A 115 -9.11 6.81 8.52
C PHE A 115 -8.77 5.64 7.58
N ALA A 116 -7.50 5.20 7.63
CA ALA A 116 -7.02 4.08 6.84
C ALA A 116 -7.67 2.76 7.30
N VAL A 117 -7.90 1.85 6.35
CA VAL A 117 -8.57 0.57 6.61
C VAL A 117 -7.54 -0.54 6.78
N GLY A 118 -7.40 -1.07 7.99
CA GLY A 118 -6.42 -2.11 8.33
C GLY A 118 -6.93 -3.55 8.25
N MET A 119 -8.23 -3.77 8.06
CA MET A 119 -8.84 -5.11 8.05
C MET A 119 -9.86 -5.27 6.93
N TYR A 120 -9.75 -6.39 6.19
CA TYR A 120 -10.66 -6.76 5.12
C TYR A 120 -11.03 -8.23 5.20
N HIS A 121 -12.27 -8.55 4.83
CA HIS A 121 -12.70 -9.92 4.52
C HIS A 121 -12.85 -10.04 3.00
N VAL A 122 -12.35 -11.13 2.44
CA VAL A 122 -12.25 -11.32 1.00
C VAL A 122 -12.85 -12.65 0.59
N ASP A 123 -13.97 -12.60 -0.11
CA ASP A 123 -14.79 -13.77 -0.41
C ASP A 123 -14.43 -14.46 -1.73
N THR A 124 -13.64 -13.81 -2.60
CA THR A 124 -13.28 -14.33 -3.94
C THR A 124 -11.78 -14.23 -4.23
N PRO A 125 -11.22 -15.12 -5.06
CA PRO A 125 -9.82 -15.03 -5.52
C PRO A 125 -9.53 -13.71 -6.27
N GLU A 126 -10.49 -13.21 -7.05
CA GLU A 126 -10.36 -11.94 -7.77
C GLU A 126 -10.26 -10.76 -6.79
N GLY A 127 -11.08 -10.76 -5.74
CA GLY A 127 -11.01 -9.77 -4.66
C GLY A 127 -9.69 -9.84 -3.91
N LEU A 128 -9.13 -11.04 -3.71
CA LEU A 128 -7.85 -11.24 -3.01
C LEU A 128 -6.71 -10.63 -3.81
N LYS A 129 -6.70 -10.89 -5.12
CA LYS A 129 -5.74 -10.27 -6.03
C LYS A 129 -5.89 -8.75 -6.06
N ALA A 130 -7.11 -8.23 -6.17
CA ALA A 130 -7.37 -6.79 -6.21
C ALA A 130 -6.88 -6.09 -4.93
N LEU A 131 -7.11 -6.70 -3.77
CA LEU A 131 -6.62 -6.20 -2.49
C LEU A 131 -5.08 -6.20 -2.45
N ALA A 132 -4.44 -7.31 -2.83
CA ALA A 132 -2.99 -7.43 -2.86
C ALA A 132 -2.33 -6.39 -3.78
N ASP A 133 -2.88 -6.20 -4.98
CA ASP A 133 -2.40 -5.21 -5.94
C ASP A 133 -2.57 -3.78 -5.40
N THR A 134 -3.68 -3.49 -4.72
CA THR A 134 -3.92 -2.20 -4.07
C THR A 134 -2.88 -1.92 -2.97
N ILE A 135 -2.56 -2.92 -2.14
CA ILE A 135 -1.53 -2.81 -1.10
C ILE A 135 -0.16 -2.51 -1.73
N LYS A 136 0.22 -3.24 -2.78
CA LYS A 136 1.49 -3.06 -3.50
C LYS A 136 1.57 -1.67 -4.14
N LEU A 137 0.48 -1.18 -4.72
CA LEU A 137 0.38 0.17 -5.30
C LEU A 137 0.61 1.25 -4.24
N VAL A 138 -0.12 1.19 -3.13
CA VAL A 138 0.00 2.14 -2.01
C VAL A 138 1.45 2.22 -1.52
N HIS A 139 2.11 1.08 -1.37
CA HIS A 139 3.51 1.06 -0.94
C HIS A 139 4.46 1.64 -1.98
N ALA A 140 4.30 1.28 -3.26
CA ALA A 140 5.14 1.81 -4.33
C ALA A 140 5.07 3.35 -4.41
N GLU A 141 3.90 3.93 -4.16
CA GLU A 141 3.73 5.38 -4.11
C GLU A 141 4.30 6.03 -2.85
N ALA A 142 4.14 5.39 -1.69
CA ALA A 142 4.75 5.84 -0.45
C ALA A 142 6.29 5.92 -0.58
N GLN A 143 6.90 4.92 -1.22
CA GLN A 143 8.35 4.90 -1.50
C GLN A 143 8.79 6.04 -2.44
N LYS A 144 8.02 6.31 -3.50
CA LYS A 144 8.29 7.45 -4.40
C LYS A 144 8.22 8.79 -3.65
N GLY A 145 7.24 8.95 -2.76
CA GLY A 145 7.10 10.13 -1.92
C GLY A 145 8.25 10.30 -0.93
N GLY A 146 8.76 9.20 -0.37
CA GLY A 146 9.93 9.18 0.51
C GLY A 146 11.20 9.71 -0.19
N LYS A 147 11.51 9.17 -1.37
CA LYS A 147 12.66 9.60 -2.17
C LYS A 147 12.60 11.09 -2.55
N LEU A 148 11.41 11.58 -2.89
CA LEU A 148 11.24 13.00 -3.20
C LEU A 148 11.49 13.88 -1.97
N ARG A 149 11.03 13.45 -0.78
CA ARG A 149 11.27 14.17 0.47
C ARG A 149 12.74 14.18 0.87
N GLU A 150 13.45 13.08 0.65
CA GLU A 150 14.89 12.97 0.90
C GLU A 150 15.67 13.90 -0.03
N LYS A 151 15.41 13.85 -1.34
CA LYS A 151 16.01 14.76 -2.30
C LYS A 151 15.71 16.24 -1.99
N PHE A 152 14.50 16.52 -1.52
CA PHE A 152 14.15 17.88 -1.09
C PHE A 152 14.92 18.31 0.16
N ARG A 153 15.14 17.41 1.12
CA ARG A 153 15.98 17.67 2.29
C ARG A 153 17.42 17.97 1.88
N GLU A 154 18.01 17.17 1.00
CA GLU A 154 19.36 17.40 0.45
C GLU A 154 19.46 18.78 -0.23
N LEU A 155 18.45 19.15 -1.02
CA LEU A 155 18.41 20.47 -1.66
C LEU A 155 18.35 21.61 -0.62
N LEU A 156 17.60 21.45 0.46
CA LEU A 156 17.52 22.45 1.53
C LEU A 156 18.84 22.61 2.30
N GLU A 157 19.68 21.56 2.35
CA GLU A 157 21.01 21.63 2.98
C GLU A 157 22.03 22.36 2.10
N VAL A 158 21.89 22.28 0.77
CA VAL A 158 22.81 22.93 -0.19
C VAL A 158 22.45 24.39 -0.45
N VAL A 159 21.18 24.78 -0.25
CA VAL A 159 20.79 26.20 -0.33
C VAL A 159 21.56 26.93 0.78
N PRO A 160 22.45 27.89 0.43
CA PRO A 160 23.17 28.67 1.43
C PRO A 160 22.14 29.23 2.40
N ARG A 161 22.34 29.01 3.70
CA ARG A 161 21.65 29.83 4.70
C ARG A 161 22.04 31.24 4.33
N ILE A 162 21.12 31.98 3.71
CA ILE A 162 21.30 33.40 3.44
C ILE A 162 21.47 33.99 4.83
N SER A 163 22.72 34.21 5.20
CA SER A 163 23.07 34.80 6.47
C SER A 163 22.47 36.19 6.43
N THR A 164 21.58 36.49 7.36
CA THR A 164 21.02 37.84 7.56
C THR A 164 22.07 38.74 8.23
N ASP A 165 23.32 38.65 7.79
CA ASP A 165 24.43 39.45 8.28
C ASP A 165 24.48 40.70 7.40
N GLY A 166 23.70 41.71 7.77
CA GLY A 166 23.75 43.01 7.10
C GLY A 166 22.50 43.83 7.31
N ASP A 167 22.55 44.69 8.32
CA ASP A 167 21.73 45.89 8.53
C ASP A 167 20.28 45.68 8.99
N GLY A 168 20.11 45.85 10.31
CA GLY A 168 18.90 45.60 11.08
C GLY A 168 17.70 46.53 10.84
N ASP A 169 17.50 47.10 9.65
CA ASP A 169 16.42 48.10 9.43
C ASP A 169 15.53 47.88 8.19
N THR A 170 15.69 46.79 7.44
CA THR A 170 14.75 46.49 6.32
C THR A 170 13.99 45.19 6.56
N TRP A 171 13.09 45.22 7.53
CA TRP A 171 12.09 44.16 7.72
C TRP A 171 11.09 44.16 6.56
N MET A 172 11.44 43.52 5.44
CA MET A 172 10.40 42.85 4.66
C MET A 172 9.87 41.73 5.55
N HIS A 173 8.69 41.98 6.14
CA HIS A 173 7.94 40.98 6.87
C HIS A 173 7.75 39.73 6.00
N ALA A 174 8.63 38.75 6.19
CA ALA A 174 8.47 37.40 5.68
C ALA A 174 7.80 36.41 6.66
N PRO A 175 6.85 36.77 7.57
CA PRO A 175 6.09 35.76 8.29
C PRO A 175 4.83 35.45 7.48
N ASN A 176 4.93 34.77 6.33
CA ASN A 176 3.72 34.19 5.70
C ASN A 176 3.96 33.11 4.64
N VAL A 177 5.19 32.90 4.15
CA VAL A 177 5.43 31.85 3.15
C VAL A 177 5.40 30.45 3.79
N GLY A 178 5.80 30.30 5.04
CA GLY A 178 5.85 29.00 5.72
C GLY A 178 4.52 28.49 6.27
N ILE A 179 3.56 29.38 6.57
CA ILE A 179 2.38 29.02 7.39
C ILE A 179 1.11 28.80 6.56
N ASN A 180 1.03 29.33 5.33
CA ASN A 180 -0.16 29.16 4.47
C ASN A 180 -0.16 27.88 3.59
N LEU A 181 0.80 26.98 3.82
CA LEU A 181 1.05 25.79 2.99
C LEU A 181 0.29 24.53 3.40
N SER A 182 -0.46 24.57 4.51
CA SER A 182 -1.12 23.37 5.06
C SER A 182 -2.51 23.08 4.50
N ALA A 183 -3.19 24.04 3.87
CA ALA A 183 -4.62 23.89 3.57
C ALA A 183 -5.00 23.66 2.09
N GLN A 184 -4.19 24.07 1.09
CA GLN A 184 -4.69 24.09 -0.31
C GLN A 184 -3.76 23.63 -1.45
N GLY A 185 -2.60 23.01 -1.23
CA GLY A 185 -1.90 22.54 -2.42
C GLY A 185 -0.62 21.80 -2.25
N ARG A 186 -0.67 20.54 -1.83
CA ARG A 186 0.46 19.63 -2.08
C ARG A 186 0.83 19.58 -3.57
N LEU A 187 -0.15 19.56 -4.47
CA LEU A 187 0.07 19.53 -5.91
C LEU A 187 0.59 20.88 -6.47
N ILE A 188 0.00 22.00 -6.01
CA ILE A 188 0.40 23.34 -6.45
C ILE A 188 1.80 23.67 -5.94
N PHE A 189 2.10 23.30 -4.70
CA PHE A 189 3.42 23.44 -4.13
C PHE A 189 4.45 22.60 -4.90
N GLN A 190 4.16 21.32 -5.18
CA GLN A 190 5.07 20.49 -5.98
C GLN A 190 5.34 21.09 -7.38
N LYS A 191 4.31 21.60 -8.08
CA LYS A 191 4.48 22.26 -9.37
C LYS A 191 5.30 23.56 -9.26
N ASN A 192 4.97 24.43 -8.31
CA ASN A 192 5.67 25.70 -8.12
C ASN A 192 7.11 25.49 -7.66
N LEU A 193 7.37 24.45 -6.87
CA LEU A 193 8.70 24.08 -6.42
C LEU A 193 9.57 23.55 -7.57
N LEU A 194 8.99 22.74 -8.48
CA LEU A 194 9.68 22.32 -9.71
C LEU A 194 10.02 23.52 -10.60
N ILE A 195 9.07 24.43 -10.79
CA ILE A 195 9.28 25.67 -11.55
C ILE A 195 10.38 26.53 -10.90
N TRP A 196 10.37 26.65 -9.58
CA TRP A 196 11.39 27.40 -8.84
C TRP A 196 12.76 26.75 -8.94
N ALA A 197 12.86 25.43 -8.77
CA ALA A 197 14.10 24.68 -8.91
C ALA A 197 14.72 24.82 -10.32
N GLU A 198 13.89 24.79 -11.37
CA GLU A 198 14.35 24.99 -12.75
C GLU A 198 14.90 26.41 -12.97
N LYS A 199 14.21 27.43 -12.42
CA LYS A 199 14.69 28.82 -12.44
C LYS A 199 16.02 28.99 -11.70
N MET A 200 16.18 28.33 -10.55
CA MET A 200 17.43 28.37 -9.78
C MET A 200 18.58 27.71 -10.54
N LYS A 201 18.33 26.59 -11.24
CA LYS A 201 19.31 25.91 -12.08
C LYS A 201 19.75 26.77 -13.27
N GLN A 202 18.82 27.47 -13.90
CA GLN A 202 19.13 28.44 -14.97
C GLN A 202 19.94 29.63 -14.44
N ALA A 203 19.61 30.14 -13.26
CA ALA A 203 20.32 31.25 -12.64
C ALA A 203 21.76 30.87 -12.26
N THR A 204 21.98 29.68 -11.69
CA THR A 204 23.33 29.17 -11.37
C THR A 204 24.14 28.86 -12.63
N GLY A 205 23.52 28.32 -13.68
CA GLY A 205 24.18 28.15 -14.98
C GLY A 205 24.67 29.46 -15.58
N LYS A 206 23.85 30.52 -15.54
CA LYS A 206 24.24 31.88 -15.98
C LYS A 206 25.37 32.47 -15.13
N ALA A 207 25.28 32.33 -13.81
CA ALA A 207 26.33 32.84 -12.91
C ALA A 207 27.69 32.18 -13.20
N ARG A 208 27.68 30.88 -13.53
CA ARG A 208 28.90 30.14 -13.87
C ARG A 208 29.50 30.58 -15.22
N ALA A 209 28.67 30.81 -16.24
CA ALA A 209 29.14 31.32 -17.54
C ALA A 209 29.82 32.71 -17.41
N ILE A 210 29.28 33.58 -16.54
CA ILE A 210 29.87 34.91 -16.28
C ILE A 210 31.25 34.79 -15.60
N VAL A 211 31.45 33.81 -14.71
CA VAL A 211 32.73 33.58 -14.04
C VAL A 211 33.76 32.92 -14.97
N GLU A 212 33.30 32.09 -15.90
CA GLU A 212 34.15 31.37 -16.87
C GLU A 212 34.53 32.23 -18.10
N GLY A 213 33.99 33.45 -18.23
CA GLY A 213 34.50 34.47 -19.16
C GLY A 213 33.98 34.36 -20.60
N GLU A 214 32.74 33.92 -20.79
CA GLU A 214 32.00 34.04 -22.06
C GLU A 214 31.35 35.41 -22.26
#